data_AF-A0A2T2ZH37-F1
#
_entry.id   AF-A0A2T2ZH37-F1
#
_cell.length_a   1.000
_cell.length_b   1.000
_cell.length_c   1.000
_cell.angle_alpha   90.00
_cell.angle_beta   90.00
_cell.angle_gamma   90.00
#
_symmetry.space_group_name_H-M   'P 1'
#
loop_
_entity.id
_entity.type
_entity.pdbx_description
1 polymer ?
#
loop_
_entity_poly.entity_id
_entity_poly.type
_entity_poly.pdbx_seq_one_letter_code
_entity_poly.pdbx_strand_id
1 'polypeptide(L)'
;MAIARWQGVVTGPLGNRMAKFLERYPHADDIYITSGMDGDHGAVSHHYGLTYSGSPTAALDIGAGGLSPAGAVKMRDFAKWLYDNYADFTVELIHSTPFSDDNGFYVKKQVKNPGGSVYGGPQAIGHFDHVHWATSADLMTRLEQRAGESAPDRVHPDVVGGAAATPVGVANTAPVWGWDASDYDWDRGPMNLVAARRDGISFFTHKSTEGSDWRAAHFQDALERARGAEIPVLGAYHFLWPDNIERQVNFWMDYVEEKTPWWKDVPWIWQIDAERSKPMPRPPNPDEIRRAVETLRARMTAHNAVGYVIAYAPRWLYGDTLTGDYDIWNSNYGGSGAPRPFKEQYQGVTDFQAGWKPMSGRKPKILQFASDAVVGTQHTSCVDKFDGDLHQLLRLCGREPTHVDNTLTAADIAALRPAEAGAPLSVSAGQPIGIPSGSGSDGMSGDASKPLTAAEQRELLELMRRLAPQTDKAATSPR
;
A
#
# COMPACT_ATOMS: atom_id res chain seq x y z
N MET A 1 19.58 -2.61 -14.00
CA MET A 1 20.35 -1.59 -14.74
C MET A 1 21.21 -0.82 -13.76
N ALA A 2 22.28 -0.17 -14.21
CA ALA A 2 23.10 0.66 -13.34
C ALA A 2 22.39 1.99 -13.02
N ILE A 3 22.42 2.42 -11.75
CA ILE A 3 21.83 3.70 -11.33
C ILE A 3 22.48 4.85 -12.12
N ALA A 4 21.64 5.74 -12.66
CA ALA A 4 22.08 6.92 -13.38
C ALA A 4 22.85 7.89 -12.47
N ARG A 5 23.82 8.62 -13.03
CA ARG A 5 24.64 9.60 -12.31
C ARG A 5 24.69 10.91 -13.09
N TRP A 6 24.65 12.04 -12.39
CA TRP A 6 24.93 13.33 -13.01
C TRP A 6 26.36 13.38 -13.56
N GLN A 7 26.54 14.19 -14.60
CA GLN A 7 27.85 14.37 -15.22
C GLN A 7 28.82 14.98 -14.21
N GLY A 8 29.98 14.34 -14.01
CA GLY A 8 31.01 14.83 -13.10
C GLY A 8 30.94 14.28 -11.68
N VAL A 9 29.92 13.49 -11.33
CA VAL A 9 29.85 12.80 -10.04
C VAL A 9 31.01 11.81 -9.90
N VAL A 10 31.78 11.96 -8.83
CA VAL A 10 32.93 11.08 -8.53
C VAL A 10 32.61 10.26 -7.29
N THR A 11 32.75 8.94 -7.36
CA THR A 11 32.53 8.06 -6.19
C THR A 11 33.75 7.19 -5.93
N GLY A 12 34.15 7.07 -4.67
CA GLY A 12 35.20 6.14 -4.24
C GLY A 12 34.72 4.67 -4.25
N PRO A 13 35.60 3.71 -3.90
CA PRO A 13 35.25 2.28 -3.88
C PRO A 13 34.02 1.94 -3.05
N LEU A 14 33.85 2.56 -1.88
CA LEU A 14 32.67 2.36 -1.04
C LEU A 14 31.41 2.99 -1.66
N GLY A 15 31.51 4.21 -2.20
CA GLY A 15 30.39 4.85 -2.92
C GLY A 15 29.91 4.05 -4.14
N ASN A 16 30.82 3.37 -4.85
CA ASN A 16 30.45 2.46 -5.94
C ASN A 16 29.65 1.24 -5.46
N ARG A 17 30.01 0.68 -4.29
CA ARG A 17 29.23 -0.42 -3.67
C ARG A 17 27.85 0.06 -3.24
N MET A 18 27.76 1.24 -2.64
CA MET A 18 26.48 1.87 -2.29
C MET A 18 25.60 2.06 -3.53
N ALA A 19 26.14 2.65 -4.60
CA ALA A 19 25.43 2.84 -5.87
C ALA A 19 24.93 1.49 -6.45
N LYS A 20 25.75 0.44 -6.36
CA LYS A 20 25.38 -0.90 -6.81
C LYS A 20 24.23 -1.49 -5.99
N PHE A 21 24.23 -1.27 -4.68
CA PHE A 21 23.13 -1.70 -3.81
C PHE A 21 21.82 -0.97 -4.13
N LEU A 22 21.88 0.32 -4.45
CA LEU A 22 20.69 1.10 -4.82
C LEU A 22 19.96 0.55 -6.05
N GLU A 23 20.63 -0.21 -6.93
CA GLU A 23 19.97 -0.93 -8.03
C GLU A 23 18.90 -1.95 -7.55
N ARG A 24 18.93 -2.32 -6.26
CA ARG A 24 17.93 -3.19 -5.62
C ARG A 24 16.68 -2.43 -5.18
N TYR A 25 16.70 -1.10 -5.15
CA TYR A 25 15.50 -0.32 -4.92
C TYR A 25 14.46 -0.68 -5.99
N PRO A 26 13.19 -0.96 -5.64
CA PRO A 26 12.18 -1.37 -6.62
C PRO A 26 12.03 -0.38 -7.78
N HIS A 27 12.15 0.91 -7.52
CA HIS A 27 12.13 1.98 -8.54
C HIS A 27 13.54 2.56 -8.76
N ALA A 28 14.53 1.69 -8.93
CA ALA A 28 15.91 2.09 -9.19
C ALA A 28 16.06 3.05 -10.39
N ASP A 29 15.16 2.95 -11.37
CA ASP A 29 15.16 3.81 -12.56
C ASP A 29 14.63 5.23 -12.29
N ASP A 30 13.96 5.44 -11.15
CA ASP A 30 13.43 6.73 -10.72
C ASP A 30 14.44 7.60 -9.96
N ILE A 31 15.56 7.00 -9.54
CA ILE A 31 16.58 7.65 -8.74
C ILE A 31 17.87 7.85 -9.53
N TYR A 32 18.61 8.90 -9.19
CA TYR A 32 19.93 9.17 -9.76
C TYR A 32 20.86 9.78 -8.72
N ILE A 33 22.16 9.51 -8.87
CA ILE A 33 23.18 10.07 -7.98
C ILE A 33 23.52 11.48 -8.45
N THR A 34 23.40 12.44 -7.54
CA THR A 34 23.63 13.86 -7.77
C THR A 34 24.99 14.33 -7.24
N SER A 35 25.52 13.70 -6.18
CA SER A 35 26.88 13.92 -5.67
C SER A 35 27.44 12.68 -4.94
N GLY A 36 28.78 12.54 -4.89
CA GLY A 36 29.53 11.55 -4.14
C GLY A 36 30.73 12.13 -3.38
N MET A 37 31.91 12.19 -4.00
CA MET A 37 33.15 12.79 -3.45
C MET A 37 33.56 14.06 -4.19
N ASP A 38 32.72 14.51 -5.11
CA ASP A 38 32.87 15.74 -5.88
C ASP A 38 32.45 16.98 -5.05
N GLY A 39 32.68 18.19 -5.56
CA GLY A 39 32.25 19.44 -4.88
C GLY A 39 33.05 19.82 -3.63
N ASP A 40 32.53 20.79 -2.86
CA ASP A 40 32.97 21.18 -1.50
C ASP A 40 31.82 20.92 -0.50
N HIS A 41 31.93 19.84 0.26
CA HIS A 41 30.98 19.42 1.30
C HIS A 41 31.48 19.72 2.72
N GLY A 42 32.59 20.43 2.87
CA GLY A 42 33.26 20.69 4.15
C GLY A 42 33.96 19.46 4.75
N ALA A 43 34.99 19.70 5.56
CA ALA A 43 35.85 18.64 6.14
C ALA A 43 35.14 17.70 7.14
N VAL A 44 33.89 17.98 7.50
CA VAL A 44 33.09 17.24 8.48
C VAL A 44 31.98 16.40 7.82
N SER A 45 32.08 16.14 6.53
CA SER A 45 31.10 15.38 5.76
C SER A 45 31.55 13.94 5.46
N HIS A 46 30.61 13.01 5.51
CA HIS A 46 30.83 11.62 5.07
C HIS A 46 31.18 11.50 3.58
N HIS A 47 30.95 12.55 2.76
CA HIS A 47 31.40 12.62 1.36
C HIS A 47 32.93 12.52 1.21
N TYR A 48 33.70 12.97 2.21
CA TYR A 48 35.18 12.93 2.19
C TYR A 48 35.80 11.87 3.10
N GLY A 49 35.03 10.88 3.54
CA GLY A 49 35.60 9.71 4.22
C GLY A 49 35.90 9.90 5.70
N LEU A 50 34.89 10.34 6.47
CA LEU A 50 34.91 10.19 7.94
C LEU A 50 34.96 8.71 8.36
N THR A 51 35.02 8.46 9.66
CA THR A 51 34.90 7.11 10.21
C THR A 51 33.65 6.94 11.06
N TYR A 52 33.12 5.72 11.07
CA TYR A 52 32.08 5.28 11.99
C TYR A 52 32.56 3.98 12.64
N SER A 53 32.72 4.00 13.97
CA SER A 53 33.28 2.87 14.74
C SER A 53 34.62 2.36 14.18
N GLY A 54 35.48 3.28 13.70
CA GLY A 54 36.79 2.96 13.12
C GLY A 54 36.76 2.51 11.65
N SER A 55 35.58 2.27 11.07
CA SER A 55 35.41 1.90 9.66
C SER A 55 35.23 3.15 8.78
N PRO A 56 35.90 3.25 7.61
CA PRO A 56 35.74 4.39 6.72
C PRO A 56 34.31 4.47 6.17
N THR A 57 33.83 5.69 5.99
CA THR A 57 32.47 5.98 5.50
C THR A 57 32.50 6.60 4.12
N ALA A 58 31.35 6.55 3.44
CA ALA A 58 31.09 7.31 2.23
C ALA A 58 29.63 7.77 2.28
N ALA A 59 29.32 8.81 1.50
CA ALA A 59 27.97 9.30 1.30
C ALA A 59 27.64 9.43 -0.19
N LEU A 60 26.36 9.38 -0.49
CA LEU A 60 25.77 9.72 -1.79
C LEU A 60 24.59 10.66 -1.55
N ASP A 61 24.46 11.64 -2.43
CA ASP A 61 23.25 12.46 -2.54
C ASP A 61 22.41 11.93 -3.71
N ILE A 62 21.17 11.57 -3.43
CA ILE A 62 20.28 10.89 -4.39
C ILE A 62 19.08 11.77 -4.69
N GLY A 63 18.93 12.12 -5.96
CA GLY A 63 17.74 12.82 -6.48
C GLY A 63 16.73 11.84 -7.05
N ALA A 64 15.46 12.24 -7.09
CA ALA A 64 14.40 11.51 -7.77
C ALA A 64 13.38 12.51 -8.33
N GLY A 65 13.19 12.57 -9.65
CA GLY A 65 12.17 13.42 -10.28
C GLY A 65 12.24 14.95 -10.05
N GLY A 66 13.29 15.46 -9.39
CA GLY A 66 13.50 16.91 -9.13
C GLY A 66 12.57 17.49 -8.05
N LEU A 67 12.57 18.83 -7.91
CA LEU A 67 11.79 19.56 -6.88
C LEU A 67 10.27 19.65 -7.14
N SER A 68 9.75 18.89 -8.10
CA SER A 68 8.31 18.82 -8.36
C SER A 68 7.60 18.02 -7.25
N PRO A 69 6.27 18.17 -7.05
CA PRO A 69 5.52 17.31 -6.13
C PRO A 69 5.68 15.81 -6.43
N ALA A 70 5.83 15.43 -7.69
CA ALA A 70 6.09 14.04 -8.08
C ALA A 70 7.50 13.59 -7.69
N GLY A 71 8.52 14.44 -7.90
CA GLY A 71 9.88 14.13 -7.47
C GLY A 71 10.04 14.11 -5.95
N ALA A 72 9.36 15.01 -5.25
CA ALA A 72 9.21 15.03 -3.80
C ALA A 72 8.71 13.69 -3.25
N VAL A 73 7.66 13.14 -3.83
CA VAL A 73 7.12 11.82 -3.47
C VAL A 73 8.15 10.72 -3.72
N LYS A 74 8.80 10.72 -4.88
CA LYS A 74 9.83 9.72 -5.20
C LYS A 74 11.01 9.78 -4.23
N MET A 75 11.47 10.97 -3.86
CA MET A 75 12.54 11.16 -2.86
C MET A 75 12.11 10.67 -1.48
N ARG A 76 10.89 11.02 -1.05
CA ARG A 76 10.32 10.56 0.22
C ARG A 76 10.22 9.03 0.28
N ASP A 77 9.72 8.41 -0.78
CA ASP A 77 9.49 6.97 -0.83
C ASP A 77 10.81 6.20 -0.88
N PHE A 78 11.79 6.72 -1.62
CA PHE A 78 13.16 6.23 -1.59
C PHE A 78 13.77 6.32 -0.17
N ALA A 79 13.67 7.49 0.48
CA ALA A 79 14.19 7.68 1.82
C ALA A 79 13.50 6.76 2.84
N LYS A 80 12.17 6.56 2.75
CA LYS A 80 11.42 5.65 3.62
C LYS A 80 11.85 4.20 3.41
N TRP A 81 12.05 3.79 2.16
CA TRP A 81 12.55 2.46 1.86
C TRP A 81 13.92 2.20 2.53
N LEU A 82 14.85 3.15 2.45
CA LEU A 82 16.13 3.05 3.16
C LEU A 82 15.94 3.03 4.68
N TYR A 83 15.11 3.93 5.22
CA TYR A 83 14.87 4.07 6.64
C TYR A 83 14.24 2.81 7.26
N ASP A 84 13.20 2.28 6.63
CA ASP A 84 12.44 1.16 7.17
C ASP A 84 13.20 -0.16 7.10
N ASN A 85 13.93 -0.37 6.01
CA ASN A 85 14.57 -1.65 5.75
C ASN A 85 16.04 -1.69 6.19
N TYR A 86 16.73 -0.54 6.19
CA TYR A 86 18.19 -0.50 6.26
C TYR A 86 18.75 0.57 7.20
N ALA A 87 17.94 1.14 8.12
CA ALA A 87 18.46 2.07 9.12
C ALA A 87 19.58 1.47 9.99
N ASP A 88 19.49 0.17 10.30
CA ASP A 88 20.54 -0.55 11.05
C ASP A 88 21.85 -0.68 10.26
N PHE A 89 21.84 -0.37 8.96
CA PHE A 89 23.03 -0.38 8.10
C PHE A 89 23.42 1.04 7.66
N THR A 90 22.84 2.05 8.30
CA THR A 90 22.95 3.46 7.90
C THR A 90 23.64 4.27 8.98
N VAL A 91 24.69 4.99 8.59
CA VAL A 91 25.39 5.93 9.49
C VAL A 91 24.64 7.25 9.53
N GLU A 92 24.20 7.73 8.37
CA GLU A 92 23.41 8.94 8.24
C GLU A 92 22.41 8.77 7.10
N LEU A 93 21.17 9.19 7.32
CA LEU A 93 20.16 9.32 6.27
C LEU A 93 19.38 10.58 6.57
N ILE A 94 19.24 11.46 5.59
CA ILE A 94 18.54 12.74 5.75
C ILE A 94 17.43 12.83 4.71
N HIS A 95 16.22 13.05 5.23
CA HIS A 95 15.04 13.43 4.46
C HIS A 95 14.46 14.71 5.06
N SER A 96 14.70 15.85 4.40
CA SER A 96 14.22 17.18 4.82
C SER A 96 13.09 17.69 3.92
N THR A 97 12.13 18.40 4.51
CA THR A 97 10.91 18.84 3.84
C THR A 97 11.11 20.10 2.99
N PRO A 98 10.57 20.11 1.77
CA PRO A 98 9.39 20.94 1.53
C PRO A 98 8.13 20.08 1.27
N PHE A 99 8.14 18.85 1.75
CA PHE A 99 7.14 17.83 1.43
C PHE A 99 6.02 17.86 2.49
N SER A 100 4.84 18.34 2.10
CA SER A 100 3.75 18.74 2.99
C SER A 100 3.00 17.59 3.70
N ASP A 101 3.51 16.36 3.66
CA ASP A 101 2.80 15.17 4.18
C ASP A 101 3.61 14.26 5.11
N ASP A 102 4.88 14.58 5.40
CA ASP A 102 5.56 14.03 6.56
C ASP A 102 6.50 15.04 7.23
N ASN A 103 6.76 14.82 8.53
CA ASN A 103 7.59 15.71 9.34
C ASN A 103 9.09 15.47 9.09
N GLY A 104 9.49 14.95 7.92
CA GLY A 104 10.85 14.49 7.69
C GLY A 104 11.30 13.38 8.65
N PHE A 105 12.47 12.83 8.40
CA PHE A 105 13.12 11.90 9.34
C PHE A 105 14.61 11.86 9.06
N TYR A 106 15.36 11.40 10.05
CA TYR A 106 16.76 11.12 9.85
C TYR A 106 17.21 9.88 10.62
N VAL A 107 18.29 9.28 10.12
CA VAL A 107 19.11 8.34 10.87
C VAL A 107 20.41 9.04 11.20
N LYS A 108 20.90 8.90 12.43
CA LYS A 108 22.28 9.27 12.77
C LYS A 108 22.86 8.25 13.72
N LYS A 109 24.03 7.73 13.37
CA LYS A 109 24.71 6.65 14.10
C LYS A 109 23.77 5.46 14.32
N GLN A 110 23.08 5.04 13.24
CA GLN A 110 22.06 3.97 13.24
C GLN A 110 20.82 4.24 14.12
N VAL A 111 20.69 5.41 14.74
CA VAL A 111 19.51 5.76 15.53
C VAL A 111 18.47 6.42 14.64
N LYS A 112 17.28 5.84 14.62
CA LYS A 112 16.07 6.36 13.97
C LYS A 112 15.48 7.52 14.76
N ASN A 113 15.12 8.59 14.07
CA ASN A 113 14.51 9.76 14.69
C ASN A 113 13.39 10.30 13.78
N PRO A 114 12.14 9.94 14.09
CA PRO A 114 10.99 10.41 13.34
C PRO A 114 10.70 11.89 13.65
N GLY A 115 10.43 12.71 12.63
CA GLY A 115 10.02 14.11 12.83
C GLY A 115 11.13 15.16 12.77
N GLY A 116 12.35 14.78 12.36
CA GLY A 116 13.47 15.70 12.16
C GLY A 116 14.76 15.31 12.89
N SER A 117 15.79 16.15 12.79
CA SER A 117 17.17 15.88 13.23
C SER A 117 17.42 16.01 14.74
N VAL A 118 18.56 15.50 15.24
CA VAL A 118 19.12 15.89 16.56
C VAL A 118 19.37 17.40 16.67
N TYR A 119 19.40 18.10 15.55
CA TYR A 119 19.64 19.53 15.46
C TYR A 119 18.33 20.35 15.33
N GLY A 120 17.16 19.69 15.40
CA GLY A 120 15.85 20.32 15.34
C GLY A 120 14.99 19.84 14.16
N GLY A 121 13.85 20.50 13.97
CA GLY A 121 12.86 20.15 12.95
C GLY A 121 13.38 20.21 11.50
N PRO A 122 12.63 19.70 10.52
CA PRO A 122 13.08 19.45 9.15
C PRO A 122 13.71 20.64 8.41
N GLN A 123 13.30 21.87 8.76
CA GLN A 123 13.82 23.11 8.16
C GLN A 123 15.27 23.40 8.55
N ALA A 124 15.77 22.84 9.67
CA ALA A 124 17.13 23.06 10.15
C ALA A 124 18.19 22.26 9.38
N ILE A 125 17.78 21.33 8.51
CA ILE A 125 18.66 20.29 7.95
C ILE A 125 19.08 20.59 6.49
N GLY A 126 18.25 21.30 5.71
CA GLY A 126 18.68 21.92 4.45
C GLY A 126 18.86 21.03 3.20
N HIS A 127 18.45 19.76 3.22
CA HIS A 127 18.54 18.85 2.05
C HIS A 127 17.15 18.71 1.40
N PHE A 128 16.73 19.74 0.68
CA PHE A 128 15.36 19.88 0.17
C PHE A 128 15.13 19.29 -1.22
N ASP A 129 16.21 19.08 -1.96
CA ASP A 129 16.23 18.67 -3.36
C ASP A 129 16.87 17.29 -3.60
N HIS A 130 17.32 16.63 -2.53
CA HIS A 130 17.91 15.29 -2.57
C HIS A 130 17.79 14.58 -1.21
N VAL A 131 17.96 13.26 -1.24
CA VAL A 131 18.12 12.41 -0.06
C VAL A 131 19.61 12.15 0.14
N HIS A 132 20.13 12.47 1.31
CA HIS A 132 21.51 12.16 1.66
C HIS A 132 21.58 10.81 2.39
N TRP A 133 22.44 9.91 1.93
CA TRP A 133 22.65 8.61 2.57
C TRP A 133 24.15 8.30 2.74
N ALA A 134 24.54 7.99 3.97
CA ALA A 134 25.89 7.57 4.34
C ALA A 134 25.91 6.22 5.06
N THR A 135 26.92 5.41 4.75
CA THR A 135 27.22 4.16 5.46
C THR A 135 28.73 3.96 5.63
N SER A 136 29.13 2.96 6.43
CA SER A 136 30.54 2.55 6.58
C SER A 136 30.85 1.30 5.76
N ALA A 137 32.12 1.04 5.49
CA ALA A 137 32.55 -0.15 4.77
C ALA A 137 32.11 -1.46 5.47
N ASP A 138 32.10 -1.47 6.81
CA ASP A 138 31.71 -2.64 7.60
C ASP A 138 30.18 -2.84 7.58
N LEU A 139 29.42 -1.75 7.71
CA LEU A 139 27.95 -1.80 7.59
C LEU A 139 27.53 -2.21 6.18
N MET A 140 28.21 -1.69 5.15
CA MET A 140 27.95 -2.06 3.75
C MET A 140 28.21 -3.55 3.51
N THR A 141 29.27 -4.11 4.10
CA THR A 141 29.57 -5.55 3.99
C THR A 141 28.47 -6.40 4.62
N ARG A 142 27.98 -6.01 5.81
CA ARG A 142 26.85 -6.71 6.45
C ARG A 142 25.54 -6.54 5.67
N LEU A 143 25.33 -5.37 5.07
CA LEU A 143 24.18 -5.08 4.22
C LEU A 143 24.17 -5.97 2.96
N GLU A 144 25.32 -6.10 2.31
CA GLU A 144 25.49 -6.98 1.13
C GLU A 144 25.28 -8.45 1.48
N GLN A 145 25.77 -8.90 2.65
CA GLN A 145 25.53 -10.25 3.17
C GLN A 145 24.04 -10.50 3.42
N ARG A 146 23.37 -9.59 4.13
CA ARG A 146 21.92 -9.68 4.41
C ARG A 146 21.12 -9.70 3.11
N ALA A 147 21.48 -8.88 2.14
CA ALA A 147 20.78 -8.81 0.87
C ALA A 147 21.21 -9.92 -0.13
N GLY A 148 22.05 -10.87 0.30
CA GLY A 148 22.32 -12.15 -0.36
C GLY A 148 21.42 -13.30 0.14
N GLU A 149 20.67 -13.10 1.23
CA GLU A 149 19.45 -13.86 1.55
C GLU A 149 18.30 -13.20 0.80
N SER A 150 17.37 -13.99 0.23
CA SER A 150 16.36 -13.50 -0.71
C SER A 150 15.71 -12.20 -0.24
N ALA A 151 16.02 -11.11 -0.93
CA ALA A 151 15.21 -9.90 -0.85
C ALA A 151 13.78 -10.30 -1.29
N PRO A 152 12.72 -9.75 -0.68
CA PRO A 152 11.37 -10.00 -1.18
C PRO A 152 11.32 -9.65 -2.66
N ASP A 153 10.80 -10.59 -3.46
CA ASP A 153 10.70 -10.46 -4.91
C ASP A 153 9.94 -9.17 -5.28
N ARG A 154 10.52 -8.39 -6.20
CA ARG A 154 9.93 -7.18 -6.77
C ARG A 154 8.54 -7.46 -7.36
N VAL A 155 7.63 -6.52 -7.17
CA VAL A 155 6.61 -6.21 -8.18
C VAL A 155 6.49 -4.68 -8.29
N HIS A 156 6.97 -4.13 -9.39
CA HIS A 156 6.37 -2.94 -10.00
C HIS A 156 6.66 -2.97 -11.52
N PRO A 157 5.65 -2.84 -12.37
CA PRO A 157 5.80 -2.49 -13.78
C PRO A 157 5.52 -0.99 -13.93
N ASP A 158 6.55 -0.21 -14.21
CA ASP A 158 6.36 1.20 -14.58
C ASP A 158 6.04 1.34 -16.07
N VAL A 159 4.99 2.12 -16.32
CA VAL A 159 4.58 2.65 -17.61
C VAL A 159 5.37 3.94 -17.88
N VAL A 160 5.99 4.05 -19.06
CA VAL A 160 5.98 5.32 -19.80
C VAL A 160 5.73 5.04 -21.29
N GLY A 161 4.55 5.44 -21.76
CA GLY A 161 4.35 6.10 -23.05
C GLY A 161 4.44 5.27 -24.34
N GLY A 162 3.27 4.91 -24.88
CA GLY A 162 3.10 4.72 -26.33
C GLY A 162 2.52 3.37 -26.72
N ALA A 163 1.28 3.41 -27.24
CA ALA A 163 0.50 2.30 -27.76
C ALA A 163 -0.07 1.33 -26.70
N ALA A 164 -1.30 0.88 -26.95
CA ALA A 164 -2.14 0.08 -26.07
C ALA A 164 -1.34 -0.99 -25.29
N ALA A 165 -1.22 -0.81 -23.98
CA ALA A 165 -0.49 -1.72 -23.12
C ALA A 165 -1.35 -2.95 -22.78
N THR A 166 -0.82 -4.12 -23.11
CA THR A 166 -1.29 -5.43 -22.63
C THR A 166 -1.20 -5.47 -21.09
N PRO A 167 -2.18 -6.04 -20.35
CA PRO A 167 -2.27 -5.84 -18.91
C PRO A 167 -1.24 -6.66 -18.14
N VAL A 168 -0.52 -5.99 -17.24
CA VAL A 168 0.22 -6.62 -16.14
C VAL A 168 -0.82 -7.32 -15.25
N GLY A 169 -0.66 -8.61 -15.02
CA GLY A 169 -1.66 -9.42 -14.33
C GLY A 169 -1.88 -9.01 -12.88
N VAL A 170 -3.13 -8.73 -12.52
CA VAL A 170 -3.56 -8.53 -11.13
C VAL A 170 -3.81 -9.91 -10.51
N ALA A 171 -3.14 -10.23 -9.39
CA ALA A 171 -3.38 -11.48 -8.68
C ALA A 171 -4.86 -11.61 -8.27
N ASN A 172 -5.48 -12.77 -8.53
CA ASN A 172 -6.85 -12.99 -8.09
C ASN A 172 -6.87 -13.22 -6.57
N THR A 173 -7.48 -12.32 -5.82
CA THR A 173 -7.58 -12.41 -4.35
C THR A 173 -9.02 -12.62 -3.92
N ALA A 174 -9.21 -13.46 -2.90
CA ALA A 174 -10.43 -13.54 -2.11
C ALA A 174 -10.06 -13.75 -0.63
N PRO A 175 -10.74 -13.09 0.34
CA PRO A 175 -11.82 -12.13 0.16
C PRO A 175 -11.37 -10.79 -0.46
N VAL A 176 -12.31 -10.07 -1.07
CA VAL A 176 -12.10 -8.72 -1.62
C VAL A 176 -12.63 -7.69 -0.64
N TRP A 177 -11.71 -6.88 -0.09
CA TRP A 177 -12.01 -5.86 0.91
C TRP A 177 -12.06 -4.48 0.28
N GLY A 178 -12.94 -3.64 0.80
CA GLY A 178 -13.08 -2.26 0.37
C GLY A 178 -13.15 -1.27 1.51
N TRP A 179 -13.01 -0.01 1.12
CA TRP A 179 -13.15 1.15 1.99
C TRP A 179 -13.84 2.27 1.21
N ASP A 180 -15.03 2.69 1.63
CA ASP A 180 -15.63 3.96 1.23
C ASP A 180 -15.30 5.10 2.22
N ALA A 181 -14.91 6.27 1.69
CA ALA A 181 -14.49 7.41 2.48
C ALA A 181 -15.13 8.72 2.01
N SER A 182 -15.06 9.75 2.86
CA SER A 182 -15.56 11.09 2.56
C SER A 182 -14.68 12.16 3.19
N ASP A 183 -15.02 13.44 2.98
CA ASP A 183 -14.34 14.55 3.66
C ASP A 183 -14.41 14.43 5.20
N TYR A 184 -15.40 13.71 5.76
CA TYR A 184 -15.46 13.46 7.21
C TYR A 184 -14.28 12.63 7.73
N ASP A 185 -13.62 11.87 6.86
CA ASP A 185 -12.47 11.04 7.19
C ASP A 185 -11.17 11.82 7.13
N TRP A 186 -11.14 12.95 6.41
CA TRP A 186 -9.93 13.72 6.17
C TRP A 186 -9.31 14.29 7.45
N ASP A 187 -10.16 14.83 8.33
CA ASP A 187 -9.73 15.45 9.59
C ASP A 187 -9.46 14.43 10.71
N ARG A 188 -9.71 13.14 10.48
CA ARG A 188 -9.51 12.07 11.48
C ARG A 188 -8.05 11.62 11.61
N GLY A 189 -7.16 12.23 10.84
CA GLY A 189 -5.76 11.86 10.74
C GLY A 189 -5.39 11.34 9.35
N PRO A 190 -4.12 10.98 9.13
CA PRO A 190 -3.62 10.68 7.80
C PRO A 190 -4.37 9.51 7.16
N MET A 191 -4.92 9.74 5.97
CA MET A 191 -5.50 8.73 5.09
C MET A 191 -4.39 8.00 4.33
N ASN A 192 -3.79 6.98 4.96
CA ASN A 192 -2.66 6.23 4.39
C ASN A 192 -3.14 5.08 3.49
N LEU A 193 -3.34 5.38 2.20
CA LEU A 193 -3.87 4.40 1.24
C LEU A 193 -2.86 3.34 0.82
N VAL A 194 -1.56 3.60 0.97
CA VAL A 194 -0.50 2.58 0.79
C VAL A 194 -0.59 1.52 1.90
N ALA A 195 -0.75 1.95 3.14
CA ALA A 195 -0.97 1.03 4.26
C ALA A 195 -2.29 0.28 4.09
N ALA A 196 -3.37 0.97 3.69
CA ALA A 196 -4.65 0.34 3.39
C ALA A 196 -4.51 -0.77 2.33
N ARG A 197 -3.80 -0.49 1.22
CA ARG A 197 -3.52 -1.47 0.17
C ARG A 197 -2.73 -2.67 0.70
N ARG A 198 -1.63 -2.42 1.42
CA ARG A 198 -0.80 -3.47 2.04
C ARG A 198 -1.60 -4.34 3.00
N ASP A 199 -2.48 -3.71 3.78
CA ASP A 199 -3.30 -4.41 4.76
C ASP A 199 -4.44 -5.21 4.07
N GLY A 200 -4.66 -5.01 2.77
CA GLY A 200 -5.48 -5.87 1.91
C GLY A 200 -6.70 -5.19 1.31
N ILE A 201 -6.81 -3.86 1.33
CA ILE A 201 -7.86 -3.14 0.59
C ILE A 201 -7.64 -3.33 -0.92
N SER A 202 -8.71 -3.74 -1.60
CA SER A 202 -8.75 -4.05 -3.02
C SER A 202 -9.67 -3.13 -3.83
N PHE A 203 -10.59 -2.42 -3.16
CA PHE A 203 -11.31 -1.31 -3.77
C PHE A 203 -11.46 -0.13 -2.81
N PHE A 204 -11.49 1.08 -3.37
CA PHE A 204 -11.67 2.31 -2.61
C PHE A 204 -12.63 3.26 -3.34
N THR A 205 -13.66 3.73 -2.66
CA THR A 205 -14.55 4.77 -3.18
C THR A 205 -14.46 6.02 -2.32
N HIS A 206 -14.60 7.19 -2.93
CA HIS A 206 -14.67 8.44 -2.18
C HIS A 206 -15.92 9.24 -2.54
N LYS A 207 -16.51 9.92 -1.55
CA LYS A 207 -17.61 10.86 -1.78
C LYS A 207 -17.16 11.92 -2.76
N SER A 208 -17.95 12.14 -3.80
CA SER A 208 -17.64 13.15 -4.81
C SER A 208 -18.62 14.32 -4.73
N THR A 209 -19.90 14.02 -4.64
CA THR A 209 -20.99 15.00 -4.70
C THR A 209 -22.15 14.58 -3.81
N GLU A 210 -22.99 15.53 -3.46
CA GLU A 210 -24.24 15.35 -2.74
C GLU A 210 -25.30 16.28 -3.33
N GLY A 211 -26.49 15.76 -3.59
CA GLY A 211 -27.56 16.57 -4.18
C GLY A 211 -27.16 17.11 -5.56
N SER A 212 -27.37 18.40 -5.80
CA SER A 212 -27.17 18.98 -7.14
C SER A 212 -26.15 20.12 -7.19
N ASP A 213 -25.46 20.38 -6.08
CA ASP A 213 -24.62 21.55 -5.88
C ASP A 213 -23.46 21.34 -4.90
N TRP A 214 -23.51 20.36 -4.00
CA TRP A 214 -22.42 20.11 -3.06
C TRP A 214 -21.33 19.22 -3.66
N ARG A 215 -20.07 19.62 -3.47
CA ARG A 215 -18.86 18.93 -3.95
C ARG A 215 -17.94 18.63 -2.76
N ALA A 216 -17.39 17.42 -2.74
CA ALA A 216 -16.39 17.04 -1.75
C ALA A 216 -15.05 17.73 -2.04
N ALA A 217 -14.46 18.34 -1.02
CA ALA A 217 -13.22 19.10 -1.11
C ALA A 217 -12.00 18.20 -1.36
N HIS A 218 -12.01 16.98 -0.81
CA HIS A 218 -10.85 16.08 -0.84
C HIS A 218 -11.01 14.89 -1.80
N PHE A 219 -12.06 14.88 -2.61
CA PHE A 219 -12.34 13.82 -3.58
C PHE A 219 -11.16 13.51 -4.50
N GLN A 220 -10.59 14.53 -5.14
CA GLN A 220 -9.46 14.36 -6.04
C GLN A 220 -8.24 13.83 -5.29
N ASP A 221 -7.88 14.47 -4.17
CA ASP A 221 -6.69 14.12 -3.41
C ASP A 221 -6.75 12.67 -2.87
N ALA A 222 -7.91 12.24 -2.38
CA ALA A 222 -8.10 10.89 -1.89
C ALA A 222 -7.97 9.85 -3.01
N LEU A 223 -8.56 10.10 -4.18
CA LEU A 223 -8.48 9.17 -5.31
C LEU A 223 -7.12 9.16 -5.99
N GLU A 224 -6.40 10.28 -6.04
CA GLU A 224 -5.01 10.30 -6.49
C GLU A 224 -4.10 9.52 -5.54
N ARG A 225 -4.32 9.61 -4.22
CA ARG A 225 -3.63 8.75 -3.24
C ARG A 225 -3.98 7.28 -3.42
N ALA A 226 -5.23 6.96 -3.72
CA ALA A 226 -5.69 5.57 -3.88
C ALA A 226 -5.09 4.95 -5.14
N ARG A 227 -5.06 5.73 -6.23
CA ARG A 227 -4.42 5.39 -7.49
C ARG A 227 -2.91 5.21 -7.34
N GLY A 228 -2.24 6.15 -6.66
CA GLY A 228 -0.81 6.08 -6.37
C GLY A 228 -0.45 4.92 -5.43
N ALA A 229 -1.38 4.47 -4.60
CA ALA A 229 -1.24 3.27 -3.77
C ALA A 229 -1.57 1.98 -4.53
N GLU A 230 -1.86 2.04 -5.83
CA GLU A 230 -2.24 0.90 -6.65
C GLU A 230 -3.41 0.07 -6.09
N ILE A 231 -4.41 0.74 -5.52
CA ILE A 231 -5.67 0.07 -5.19
C ILE A 231 -6.35 -0.35 -6.50
N PRO A 232 -6.60 -1.67 -6.72
CA PRO A 232 -6.99 -2.19 -8.02
C PRO A 232 -8.27 -1.61 -8.61
N VAL A 233 -9.24 -1.27 -7.75
CA VAL A 233 -10.54 -0.76 -8.17
C VAL A 233 -10.83 0.53 -7.43
N LEU A 234 -11.05 1.60 -8.17
CA LEU A 234 -11.34 2.92 -7.62
C LEU A 234 -12.81 3.27 -7.85
N GLY A 235 -13.31 4.31 -7.21
CA GLY A 235 -14.65 4.76 -7.50
C GLY A 235 -15.02 6.06 -6.85
N ALA A 236 -16.13 6.61 -7.33
CA ALA A 236 -16.78 7.75 -6.71
C ALA A 236 -18.13 7.30 -6.17
N TYR A 237 -18.56 7.94 -5.09
CA TYR A 237 -19.95 7.86 -4.70
C TYR A 237 -20.63 9.21 -4.70
N HIS A 238 -21.94 9.16 -4.92
CA HIS A 238 -22.83 10.30 -4.91
C HIS A 238 -23.93 10.10 -3.88
N PHE A 239 -24.03 11.01 -2.92
CA PHE A 239 -25.10 11.00 -1.92
C PHE A 239 -26.38 11.55 -2.53
N LEU A 240 -27.29 10.64 -2.88
CA LEU A 240 -28.49 10.92 -3.65
C LEU A 240 -29.55 11.60 -2.78
N TRP A 241 -30.03 12.74 -3.25
CA TRP A 241 -31.19 13.41 -2.67
C TRP A 241 -32.48 13.01 -3.40
N PRO A 242 -33.66 13.14 -2.77
CA PRO A 242 -34.93 13.02 -3.48
C PRO A 242 -35.06 14.10 -4.55
N ASP A 243 -35.84 13.80 -5.58
CA ASP A 243 -36.17 14.71 -6.69
C ASP A 243 -34.96 15.11 -7.57
N ASN A 244 -35.21 15.70 -8.75
CA ASN A 244 -34.16 16.20 -9.66
C ASN A 244 -33.04 15.20 -10.04
N ILE A 245 -33.37 13.90 -10.10
CA ILE A 245 -32.39 12.80 -10.23
C ILE A 245 -31.43 12.97 -11.41
N GLU A 246 -31.93 13.35 -12.58
CA GLU A 246 -31.10 13.52 -13.77
C GLU A 246 -30.10 14.67 -13.60
N ARG A 247 -30.51 15.75 -12.93
CA ARG A 247 -29.62 16.88 -12.62
C ARG A 247 -28.50 16.45 -11.68
N GLN A 248 -28.82 15.66 -10.66
CA GLN A 248 -27.83 15.14 -9.71
C GLN A 248 -26.81 14.22 -10.38
N VAL A 249 -27.27 13.28 -11.21
CA VAL A 249 -26.38 12.38 -11.96
C VAL A 249 -25.48 13.14 -12.94
N ASN A 250 -26.02 14.11 -13.66
CA ASN A 250 -25.23 14.93 -14.58
C ASN A 250 -24.16 15.72 -13.81
N PHE A 251 -24.55 16.39 -12.72
CA PHE A 251 -23.64 17.14 -11.86
C PHE A 251 -22.52 16.25 -11.29
N TRP A 252 -22.87 15.05 -10.83
CA TRP A 252 -21.92 14.08 -10.31
C TRP A 252 -20.89 13.67 -11.37
N MET A 253 -21.36 13.18 -12.51
CA MET A 253 -20.46 12.70 -13.56
C MET A 253 -19.62 13.83 -14.17
N ASP A 254 -20.14 15.05 -14.26
CA ASP A 254 -19.35 16.23 -14.67
C ASP A 254 -18.21 16.50 -13.69
N TYR A 255 -18.49 16.39 -12.39
CA TYR A 255 -17.47 16.60 -11.36
C TYR A 255 -16.40 15.50 -11.35
N VAL A 256 -16.79 14.24 -11.55
CA VAL A 256 -15.83 13.12 -11.68
C VAL A 256 -14.96 13.28 -12.92
N GLU A 257 -15.53 13.70 -14.05
CA GLU A 257 -14.76 13.99 -15.27
C GLU A 257 -13.79 15.17 -15.06
N GLU A 258 -14.22 16.22 -14.35
CA GLU A 258 -13.40 17.39 -14.02
C GLU A 258 -12.20 17.01 -13.14
N LYS A 259 -12.42 16.22 -12.08
CA LYS A 259 -11.44 15.97 -11.02
C LYS A 259 -10.58 14.74 -11.23
N THR A 260 -11.11 13.74 -11.91
CA THR A 260 -10.44 12.47 -12.15
C THR A 260 -10.63 12.05 -13.61
N PRO A 261 -10.18 12.84 -14.60
CA PRO A 261 -10.41 12.54 -16.03
C PRO A 261 -9.84 11.16 -16.45
N TRP A 262 -8.88 10.63 -15.68
CA TRP A 262 -8.29 9.31 -15.83
C TRP A 262 -9.19 8.15 -15.33
N TRP A 263 -10.39 8.41 -14.79
CA TRP A 263 -11.28 7.37 -14.25
C TRP A 263 -11.59 6.27 -15.27
N LYS A 264 -11.63 6.62 -16.56
CA LYS A 264 -11.86 5.71 -17.70
C LYS A 264 -10.69 4.78 -17.99
N ASP A 265 -9.52 5.04 -17.41
CA ASP A 265 -8.29 4.27 -17.64
C ASP A 265 -8.10 3.16 -16.58
N VAL A 266 -8.90 3.19 -15.51
CA VAL A 266 -8.84 2.23 -14.40
C VAL A 266 -10.15 1.45 -14.26
N PRO A 267 -10.18 0.33 -13.53
CA PRO A 267 -11.42 -0.28 -13.07
C PRO A 267 -12.16 0.67 -12.11
N TRP A 268 -13.41 0.99 -12.42
CA TRP A 268 -14.15 2.06 -11.73
C TRP A 268 -15.54 1.65 -11.22
N ILE A 269 -15.84 2.00 -9.97
CA ILE A 269 -17.16 1.87 -9.32
C ILE A 269 -17.87 3.22 -9.30
N TRP A 270 -19.11 3.23 -9.78
CA TRP A 270 -20.08 4.30 -9.58
C TRP A 270 -21.08 3.86 -8.50
N GLN A 271 -20.90 4.39 -7.29
CA GLN A 271 -21.74 4.08 -6.13
C GLN A 271 -22.81 5.16 -5.96
N ILE A 272 -24.08 4.79 -6.14
CA ILE A 272 -25.21 5.65 -5.79
C ILE A 272 -25.53 5.41 -4.32
N ASP A 273 -25.28 6.41 -3.48
CA ASP A 273 -25.56 6.35 -2.05
C ASP A 273 -26.97 6.87 -1.77
N ALA A 274 -27.90 5.93 -1.64
CA ALA A 274 -29.30 6.20 -1.33
C ALA A 274 -29.54 5.87 0.14
N GLU A 275 -29.40 6.88 0.99
CA GLU A 275 -29.75 6.78 2.40
C GLU A 275 -30.44 8.04 2.92
N ARG A 276 -30.70 8.08 4.23
CA ARG A 276 -31.37 9.21 4.87
C ARG A 276 -30.37 10.06 5.64
N SER A 277 -30.28 11.35 5.30
CA SER A 277 -29.65 12.36 6.15
C SER A 277 -30.70 13.21 6.89
N LYS A 278 -30.30 13.83 8.01
CA LYS A 278 -31.18 14.71 8.82
C LYS A 278 -31.79 15.90 8.06
N PRO A 279 -31.05 16.65 7.20
CA PRO A 279 -31.61 17.80 6.49
C PRO A 279 -32.53 17.41 5.32
N MET A 280 -32.54 16.13 4.92
CA MET A 280 -33.31 15.66 3.79
C MET A 280 -34.81 15.50 4.13
N PRO A 281 -35.74 15.97 3.28
CA PRO A 281 -37.17 15.91 3.56
C PRO A 281 -37.71 14.47 3.59
N ARG A 282 -37.17 13.59 2.73
CA ARG A 282 -37.44 12.16 2.65
C ARG A 282 -36.25 11.46 1.99
N PRO A 283 -35.93 10.19 2.31
CA PRO A 283 -34.97 9.43 1.52
C PRO A 283 -35.39 9.34 0.04
N PRO A 284 -34.43 9.14 -0.90
CA PRO A 284 -34.76 8.75 -2.26
C PRO A 284 -35.58 7.46 -2.25
N ASN A 285 -36.63 7.40 -3.06
CA ASN A 285 -37.48 6.22 -3.18
C ASN A 285 -36.89 5.21 -4.20
N PRO A 286 -37.36 3.95 -4.24
CA PRO A 286 -36.83 2.94 -5.17
C PRO A 286 -36.85 3.33 -6.65
N ASP A 287 -37.84 4.10 -7.08
CA ASP A 287 -37.93 4.59 -8.47
C ASP A 287 -36.85 5.62 -8.79
N GLU A 288 -36.53 6.49 -7.84
CA GLU A 288 -35.46 7.48 -7.96
C GLU A 288 -34.08 6.82 -8.03
N ILE A 289 -33.83 5.76 -7.24
CA ILE A 289 -32.60 4.96 -7.34
C ILE A 289 -32.49 4.32 -8.73
N ARG A 290 -33.57 3.69 -9.21
CA ARG A 290 -33.63 3.09 -10.55
C ARG A 290 -33.34 4.13 -11.63
N ARG A 291 -33.95 5.32 -11.56
CA ARG A 291 -33.70 6.42 -12.50
C ARG A 291 -32.26 6.92 -12.45
N ALA A 292 -31.64 6.98 -11.27
CA ALA A 292 -30.25 7.36 -11.12
C ALA A 292 -29.33 6.37 -11.85
N VAL A 293 -29.55 5.07 -11.64
CA VAL A 293 -28.83 3.98 -12.34
C VAL A 293 -29.00 4.09 -13.85
N GLU A 294 -30.24 4.22 -14.34
CA GLU A 294 -30.55 4.28 -15.77
C GLU A 294 -29.90 5.51 -16.44
N THR A 295 -29.97 6.67 -15.78
CA THR A 295 -29.35 7.91 -16.27
C THR A 295 -27.83 7.80 -16.34
N LEU A 296 -27.22 7.27 -15.28
CA LEU A 296 -25.77 7.04 -15.20
C LEU A 296 -25.30 6.10 -16.30
N ARG A 297 -25.98 4.96 -16.48
CA ARG A 297 -25.67 4.01 -17.57
C ARG A 297 -25.83 4.64 -18.94
N ALA A 298 -26.92 5.36 -19.18
CA ALA A 298 -27.14 6.05 -20.45
C ALA A 298 -26.02 7.05 -20.77
N ARG A 299 -25.54 7.80 -19.77
CA ARG A 299 -24.45 8.75 -19.95
C ARG A 299 -23.11 8.04 -20.18
N MET A 300 -22.79 6.97 -19.44
CA MET A 300 -21.60 6.16 -19.72
C MET A 300 -21.62 5.60 -21.14
N THR A 301 -22.76 5.06 -21.60
CA THR A 301 -22.92 4.60 -22.99
C THR A 301 -22.69 5.72 -23.99
N ALA A 302 -23.24 6.92 -23.76
CA ALA A 302 -23.03 8.08 -24.62
C ALA A 302 -21.56 8.52 -24.70
N HIS A 303 -20.77 8.28 -23.65
CA HIS A 303 -19.34 8.56 -23.60
C HIS A 303 -18.44 7.37 -23.97
N ASN A 304 -19.02 6.25 -24.44
CA ASN A 304 -18.31 5.00 -24.72
C ASN A 304 -17.43 4.55 -23.54
N ALA A 305 -17.94 4.71 -22.32
CA ALA A 305 -17.25 4.38 -21.09
C ALA A 305 -17.89 3.16 -20.42
N VAL A 306 -17.10 2.44 -19.63
CA VAL A 306 -17.52 1.28 -18.84
C VAL A 306 -17.20 1.51 -17.37
N GLY A 307 -18.01 0.93 -16.49
CA GLY A 307 -17.83 1.03 -15.05
C GLY A 307 -18.91 0.24 -14.31
N TYR A 308 -18.60 -0.16 -13.08
CA TYR A 308 -19.53 -0.92 -12.25
C TYR A 308 -20.52 0.01 -11.56
N VAL A 309 -21.80 -0.06 -11.93
CA VAL A 309 -22.87 0.74 -11.30
C VAL A 309 -23.54 -0.09 -10.21
N ILE A 310 -23.50 0.43 -8.99
CA ILE A 310 -24.07 -0.22 -7.81
C ILE A 310 -24.80 0.82 -6.93
N ALA A 311 -25.90 0.41 -6.29
CA ALA A 311 -26.63 1.27 -5.36
C ALA A 311 -26.36 0.84 -3.92
N TYR A 312 -25.78 1.73 -3.11
CA TYR A 312 -25.87 1.63 -1.67
C TYR A 312 -27.30 1.94 -1.25
N ALA A 313 -28.00 0.91 -0.80
CA ALA A 313 -29.42 0.93 -0.49
C ALA A 313 -29.68 -0.01 0.68
N PRO A 314 -29.61 0.49 1.93
CA PRO A 314 -29.53 -0.41 3.06
C PRO A 314 -30.87 -1.05 3.43
N ARG A 315 -30.84 -2.29 3.92
CA ARG A 315 -32.05 -3.09 4.23
C ARG A 315 -32.95 -2.43 5.26
N TRP A 316 -32.37 -1.75 6.24
CA TRP A 316 -33.13 -1.07 7.29
C TRP A 316 -34.01 0.06 6.72
N LEU A 317 -33.68 0.60 5.55
CA LEU A 317 -34.42 1.66 4.89
C LEU A 317 -35.38 1.13 3.82
N TYR A 318 -34.92 0.21 2.97
CA TYR A 318 -35.67 -0.22 1.78
C TYR A 318 -36.33 -1.60 1.90
N GLY A 319 -35.92 -2.43 2.86
CA GLY A 319 -36.44 -3.80 3.00
C GLY A 319 -36.39 -4.57 1.68
N ASP A 320 -37.56 -5.00 1.21
CA ASP A 320 -37.74 -5.73 -0.05
C ASP A 320 -38.47 -4.90 -1.13
N THR A 321 -38.38 -3.56 -1.09
CA THR A 321 -39.09 -2.64 -2.00
C THR A 321 -38.28 -2.15 -3.21
N LEU A 322 -36.99 -2.50 -3.32
CA LEU A 322 -36.12 -2.06 -4.41
C LEU A 322 -36.59 -2.63 -5.76
N THR A 323 -36.62 -1.78 -6.79
CA THR A 323 -36.99 -2.12 -8.17
C THR A 323 -35.84 -1.85 -9.14
N GLY A 324 -35.89 -2.41 -10.34
CA GLY A 324 -34.89 -2.21 -11.39
C GLY A 324 -33.75 -3.24 -11.38
N ASP A 325 -32.93 -3.18 -12.44
CA ASP A 325 -31.82 -4.11 -12.68
C ASP A 325 -30.47 -3.49 -12.33
N TYR A 326 -30.06 -3.63 -11.08
CA TYR A 326 -28.77 -3.21 -10.55
C TYR A 326 -28.36 -4.05 -9.34
N ASP A 327 -27.08 -4.04 -9.03
CA ASP A 327 -26.54 -4.69 -7.85
C ASP A 327 -26.71 -3.81 -6.60
N ILE A 328 -26.81 -4.47 -5.44
CA ILE A 328 -27.06 -3.83 -4.15
C ILE A 328 -25.78 -3.83 -3.32
N TRP A 329 -25.40 -2.66 -2.82
CA TRP A 329 -24.49 -2.49 -1.71
C TRP A 329 -25.34 -2.27 -0.44
N ASN A 330 -25.25 -3.18 0.52
CA ASN A 330 -26.04 -3.12 1.75
C ASN A 330 -25.14 -2.75 2.93
N SER A 331 -25.72 -2.22 4.01
CA SER A 331 -25.03 -2.01 5.28
C SER A 331 -25.55 -2.97 6.35
N ASN A 332 -24.64 -3.58 7.09
CA ASN A 332 -24.92 -4.23 8.37
C ASN A 332 -23.71 -4.13 9.27
N TYR A 333 -23.74 -3.21 10.22
CA TYR A 333 -22.60 -2.93 11.10
C TYR A 333 -22.43 -3.95 12.24
N GLY A 334 -22.73 -5.23 11.99
CA GLY A 334 -22.47 -6.31 12.95
C GLY A 334 -20.98 -6.49 13.28
N GLY A 335 -20.07 -5.96 12.46
CA GLY A 335 -18.63 -5.95 12.72
C GLY A 335 -18.18 -4.78 13.62
N SER A 336 -18.99 -3.74 13.73
CA SER A 336 -18.69 -2.55 14.52
C SER A 336 -18.64 -2.80 16.04
N GLY A 337 -17.94 -1.92 16.76
CA GLY A 337 -17.67 -2.00 18.18
C GLY A 337 -16.38 -1.24 18.55
N ALA A 338 -15.51 -1.84 19.37
CA ALA A 338 -14.20 -1.24 19.61
C ALA A 338 -13.37 -1.22 18.30
N PRO A 339 -12.75 -0.08 17.93
CA PRO A 339 -11.91 0.01 16.74
C PRO A 339 -10.80 -1.03 16.74
N ARG A 340 -10.71 -1.79 15.64
CA ARG A 340 -9.70 -2.83 15.39
C ARG A 340 -9.51 -3.03 13.89
N PRO A 341 -8.45 -3.71 13.42
CA PRO A 341 -8.23 -3.96 12.00
C PRO A 341 -9.47 -4.56 11.32
N PHE A 342 -9.81 -4.08 10.12
CA PHE A 342 -11.06 -4.43 9.43
C PHE A 342 -11.28 -5.94 9.25
N LYS A 343 -10.19 -6.70 9.01
CA LYS A 343 -10.26 -8.17 8.90
C LYS A 343 -10.71 -8.84 10.21
N GLU A 344 -10.30 -8.30 11.35
CA GLU A 344 -10.73 -8.77 12.67
C GLU A 344 -12.19 -8.37 12.96
N GLN A 345 -12.62 -7.19 12.53
CA GLN A 345 -14.03 -6.80 12.62
C GLN A 345 -14.92 -7.75 11.80
N TYR A 346 -14.45 -8.17 10.63
CA TYR A 346 -15.20 -9.11 9.79
C TYR A 346 -15.33 -10.51 10.39
N GLN A 347 -14.45 -10.96 11.30
CA GLN A 347 -14.60 -12.28 11.93
C GLN A 347 -15.94 -12.44 12.66
N GLY A 348 -16.53 -11.33 13.13
CA GLY A 348 -17.87 -11.29 13.72
C GLY A 348 -19.02 -11.26 12.69
N VAL A 349 -18.71 -11.07 11.41
CA VAL A 349 -19.64 -10.94 10.29
C VAL A 349 -19.46 -12.13 9.36
N THR A 350 -20.31 -13.15 9.52
CA THR A 350 -20.26 -14.33 8.63
C THR A 350 -21.10 -14.10 7.37
N ASP A 351 -20.81 -14.86 6.30
CA ASP A 351 -21.59 -14.84 5.06
C ASP A 351 -23.07 -15.28 5.24
N PHE A 352 -23.42 -15.75 6.43
CA PHE A 352 -24.77 -16.15 6.83
C PHE A 352 -25.53 -15.08 7.63
N GLN A 353 -24.90 -13.93 7.92
CA GLN A 353 -25.54 -12.85 8.67
C GLN A 353 -26.61 -12.10 7.88
N ALA A 354 -27.45 -11.37 8.63
CA ALA A 354 -28.57 -10.60 8.08
C ALA A 354 -28.17 -9.60 6.99
N GLY A 355 -26.92 -9.11 7.00
CA GLY A 355 -26.40 -8.19 5.98
C GLY A 355 -26.37 -8.78 4.56
N TRP A 356 -26.17 -10.08 4.41
CA TRP A 356 -26.12 -10.75 3.10
C TRP A 356 -27.45 -11.35 2.65
N LYS A 357 -28.50 -11.24 3.45
CA LYS A 357 -29.82 -11.79 3.08
C LYS A 357 -30.35 -11.09 1.82
N PRO A 358 -30.98 -11.84 0.90
CA PRO A 358 -31.58 -11.24 -0.28
C PRO A 358 -32.52 -10.08 0.05
N MET A 359 -32.41 -9.01 -0.73
CA MET A 359 -33.26 -7.82 -0.70
C MET A 359 -33.95 -7.71 -2.05
N SER A 360 -35.28 -7.72 -2.05
CA SER A 360 -36.07 -7.71 -3.30
C SER A 360 -35.67 -8.84 -4.26
N GLY A 361 -35.44 -10.03 -3.71
CA GLY A 361 -35.03 -11.22 -4.47
C GLY A 361 -33.57 -11.26 -4.93
N ARG A 362 -32.76 -10.24 -4.61
CA ARG A 362 -31.35 -10.12 -5.02
C ARG A 362 -30.42 -10.17 -3.81
N LYS A 363 -29.36 -10.99 -3.87
CA LYS A 363 -28.31 -10.98 -2.84
C LYS A 363 -27.46 -9.70 -3.01
N PRO A 364 -27.14 -8.96 -1.92
CA PRO A 364 -26.18 -7.86 -2.00
C PRO A 364 -24.84 -8.31 -2.59
N LYS A 365 -24.22 -7.46 -3.40
CA LYS A 365 -22.88 -7.69 -3.98
C LYS A 365 -21.76 -7.09 -3.16
N ILE A 366 -22.05 -6.03 -2.42
CA ILE A 366 -21.12 -5.45 -1.46
C ILE A 366 -21.84 -5.31 -0.11
N LEU A 367 -21.14 -5.64 0.96
CA LEU A 367 -21.60 -5.42 2.32
C LEU A 367 -20.66 -4.47 3.05
N GLN A 368 -21.16 -3.30 3.41
CA GLN A 368 -20.53 -2.41 4.38
C GLN A 368 -20.80 -2.96 5.78
N PHE A 369 -19.76 -3.49 6.44
CA PHE A 369 -19.93 -4.34 7.62
C PHE A 369 -19.46 -3.69 8.93
N ALA A 370 -18.77 -2.56 8.85
CA ALA A 370 -18.40 -1.72 9.99
C ALA A 370 -18.23 -0.27 9.55
N SER A 371 -18.33 0.66 10.51
CA SER A 371 -18.14 2.12 10.34
C SER A 371 -17.05 2.70 11.25
N ASP A 372 -16.35 1.84 11.98
CA ASP A 372 -15.38 2.16 13.03
C ASP A 372 -14.11 1.30 12.92
N ALA A 373 -13.82 0.82 11.71
CA ALA A 373 -12.66 -0.01 11.44
C ALA A 373 -11.35 0.76 11.52
N VAL A 374 -10.27 0.02 11.78
CA VAL A 374 -8.91 0.50 11.54
C VAL A 374 -8.47 0.08 10.14
N VAL A 375 -8.16 1.07 9.28
CA VAL A 375 -7.63 0.88 7.92
C VAL A 375 -6.39 1.75 7.74
N GLY A 376 -5.23 1.12 7.54
CA GLY A 376 -3.96 1.83 7.56
C GLY A 376 -3.76 2.57 8.90
N THR A 377 -3.75 3.89 8.85
CA THR A 377 -3.61 4.77 10.03
C THR A 377 -4.92 5.40 10.50
N GLN A 378 -6.04 5.16 9.82
CA GLN A 378 -7.34 5.66 10.26
C GLN A 378 -8.02 4.68 11.19
N HIS A 379 -8.71 5.20 12.21
CA HIS A 379 -9.32 4.41 13.29
C HIS A 379 -10.86 4.48 13.31
N THR A 380 -11.48 5.00 12.24
CA THR A 380 -12.94 5.14 12.14
C THR A 380 -13.35 5.11 10.68
N SER A 381 -13.18 3.95 10.03
CA SER A 381 -13.43 3.79 8.59
C SER A 381 -14.64 2.91 8.33
N CYS A 382 -15.43 3.28 7.32
CA CYS A 382 -16.39 2.37 6.69
C CYS A 382 -15.62 1.31 5.91
N VAL A 383 -15.96 0.04 6.11
CA VAL A 383 -15.27 -1.07 5.45
C VAL A 383 -16.22 -2.08 4.89
N ASP A 384 -15.80 -2.64 3.77
CA ASP A 384 -16.66 -3.39 2.88
C ASP A 384 -16.07 -4.73 2.52
N LYS A 385 -16.94 -5.67 2.18
CA LYS A 385 -16.58 -6.92 1.52
C LYS A 385 -17.40 -7.06 0.24
N PHE A 386 -16.75 -7.42 -0.85
CA PHE A 386 -17.41 -7.82 -2.09
C PHE A 386 -17.71 -9.33 -2.10
N ASP A 387 -18.89 -9.70 -2.60
CA ASP A 387 -19.35 -11.08 -2.77
C ASP A 387 -18.74 -11.71 -4.03
N GLY A 388 -17.45 -12.02 -3.93
CA GLY A 388 -16.69 -12.63 -5.01
C GLY A 388 -15.18 -12.48 -4.85
N ASP A 389 -14.48 -12.74 -5.94
CA ASP A 389 -13.04 -12.53 -6.08
C ASP A 389 -12.71 -11.23 -6.84
N LEU A 390 -11.44 -10.84 -6.82
CA LEU A 390 -11.01 -9.56 -7.40
C LEU A 390 -11.21 -9.55 -8.93
N HIS A 391 -11.02 -10.68 -9.59
CA HIS A 391 -11.23 -10.79 -11.03
C HIS A 391 -12.69 -10.60 -11.42
N GLN A 392 -13.63 -11.10 -10.62
CA GLN A 392 -15.05 -10.84 -10.80
C GLN A 392 -15.37 -9.35 -10.64
N LEU A 393 -14.80 -8.67 -9.65
CA LEU A 393 -15.00 -7.22 -9.48
C LEU A 393 -14.41 -6.41 -10.67
N LEU A 394 -13.22 -6.78 -11.16
CA LEU A 394 -12.61 -6.16 -12.33
C LEU A 394 -13.48 -6.32 -13.58
N ARG A 395 -14.06 -7.52 -13.80
CA ARG A 395 -14.99 -7.77 -14.92
C ARG A 395 -16.25 -6.93 -14.83
N LEU A 396 -16.80 -6.74 -13.63
CA LEU A 396 -17.94 -5.82 -13.42
C LEU A 396 -17.59 -4.36 -13.79
N CYS A 397 -16.32 -3.98 -13.65
CA CYS A 397 -15.81 -2.68 -14.09
C CYS A 397 -15.45 -2.64 -15.59
N GLY A 398 -15.79 -3.68 -16.37
CA GLY A 398 -15.49 -3.77 -17.80
C GLY A 398 -14.04 -4.10 -18.13
N ARG A 399 -13.28 -4.70 -17.19
CA ARG A 399 -11.87 -5.06 -17.36
C ARG A 399 -11.69 -6.57 -17.28
N GLU A 400 -11.13 -7.17 -18.32
CA GLU A 400 -10.72 -8.56 -18.25
C GLU A 400 -9.31 -8.64 -17.64
N PRO A 401 -9.14 -9.27 -16.47
CA PRO A 401 -7.82 -9.47 -15.90
C PRO A 401 -7.04 -10.50 -16.73
N THR A 402 -5.76 -10.22 -17.00
CA THR A 402 -4.87 -11.22 -17.58
C THR A 402 -4.62 -12.36 -16.59
N HIS A 403 -4.90 -13.59 -17.02
CA HIS A 403 -4.51 -14.80 -16.27
C HIS A 403 -2.98 -14.87 -16.19
N VAL A 404 -2.45 -14.84 -14.97
CA VAL A 404 -1.05 -15.20 -14.71
C VAL A 404 -1.03 -16.69 -14.38
N ASP A 405 -0.96 -17.53 -15.40
CA ASP A 405 -0.77 -18.97 -15.21
C ASP A 405 0.66 -19.21 -14.72
N ASN A 406 0.84 -19.43 -13.41
CA ASN A 406 2.12 -19.81 -12.81
C ASN A 406 2.54 -21.26 -13.10
N THR A 407 1.98 -21.92 -14.11
CA THR A 407 2.43 -23.25 -14.57
C THR A 407 3.33 -23.10 -15.77
N LEU A 408 4.65 -23.17 -15.55
CA LEU A 408 5.62 -23.39 -16.62
C LEU A 408 5.18 -24.61 -17.44
N THR A 409 5.01 -24.43 -18.75
CA THR A 409 4.68 -25.53 -19.64
C THR A 409 5.91 -26.42 -19.82
N ALA A 410 5.71 -27.68 -20.23
CA ALA A 410 6.81 -28.56 -20.57
C ALA A 410 7.72 -27.99 -21.69
N ALA A 411 7.18 -27.08 -22.52
CA ALA A 411 7.93 -26.36 -23.55
C ALA A 411 8.86 -25.29 -22.94
N ASP A 412 8.42 -24.58 -21.91
CA ASP A 412 9.24 -23.59 -21.18
C ASP A 412 10.42 -24.27 -20.46
N ILE A 413 10.19 -25.47 -19.91
CA ILE A 413 11.23 -26.29 -19.28
C ILE A 413 12.23 -26.82 -20.32
N ALA A 414 11.77 -27.16 -21.53
CA ALA A 414 12.64 -27.65 -22.61
C ALA A 414 13.54 -26.53 -23.19
N ALA A 415 13.05 -25.29 -23.23
CA ALA A 415 13.79 -24.13 -23.72
C ALA A 415 14.92 -23.66 -22.78
N LEU A 416 14.89 -24.08 -21.51
CA LEU A 416 15.91 -23.76 -20.50
C LEU A 416 17.10 -24.73 -20.48
N ARG A 417 17.13 -25.75 -21.35
CA ARG A 417 18.29 -26.62 -21.48
C ARG A 417 19.38 -25.95 -22.33
N PRO A 418 20.62 -25.79 -21.84
CA PRO A 418 21.72 -25.30 -22.65
C PRO A 418 21.96 -26.24 -23.84
N ALA A 419 22.15 -25.67 -25.03
CA ALA A 419 22.61 -26.41 -26.20
C ALA A 419 23.97 -27.06 -25.90
N GLU A 420 24.06 -28.38 -26.09
CA GLU A 420 25.28 -29.16 -25.91
C GLU A 420 26.39 -28.61 -26.81
N ALA A 421 27.44 -28.06 -26.18
CA ALA A 421 28.74 -27.86 -26.82
C ALA A 421 29.46 -29.22 -26.88
N GLY A 422 29.93 -29.56 -28.08
CA GLY A 422 30.33 -30.91 -28.43
C GLY A 422 31.66 -31.43 -27.88
N ALA A 423 31.77 -32.76 -28.04
CA ALA A 423 32.93 -33.64 -28.12
C ALA A 423 33.88 -33.78 -26.91
N PRO A 424 34.37 -35.02 -26.64
CA PRO A 424 34.90 -35.41 -25.34
C PRO A 424 36.42 -35.25 -25.22
N LEU A 425 36.88 -34.79 -24.06
CA LEU A 425 38.27 -34.99 -23.64
C LEU A 425 38.40 -36.33 -22.92
N SER A 426 39.11 -37.26 -23.57
CA SER A 426 39.59 -38.50 -23.00
C SER A 426 40.64 -38.23 -21.93
N VAL A 427 40.45 -38.74 -20.71
CA VAL A 427 41.56 -39.00 -19.80
C VAL A 427 41.38 -40.37 -19.13
N SER A 428 42.45 -41.14 -19.24
CA SER A 428 42.67 -42.54 -18.87
C SER A 428 42.32 -42.87 -17.42
N ALA A 429 41.69 -44.04 -17.24
CA ALA A 429 41.54 -44.73 -15.96
C ALA A 429 42.91 -45.20 -15.43
N GLY A 430 43.16 -44.98 -14.14
CA GLY A 430 44.39 -45.36 -13.46
C GLY A 430 44.21 -45.47 -11.95
N GLN A 431 43.81 -46.67 -11.53
CA GLN A 431 43.93 -47.33 -10.21
C GLN A 431 43.19 -46.81 -8.95
N PRO A 432 42.72 -47.76 -8.10
CA PRO A 432 41.98 -47.48 -6.87
C PRO A 432 42.89 -47.37 -5.65
N ILE A 433 42.61 -46.42 -4.76
CA ILE A 433 43.17 -46.40 -3.40
C ILE A 433 42.02 -46.58 -2.41
N GLY A 434 42.17 -47.58 -1.55
CA GLY A 434 41.15 -48.08 -0.63
C GLY A 434 40.80 -47.12 0.49
N ILE A 435 39.56 -47.25 0.95
CA ILE A 435 39.02 -46.61 2.15
C ILE A 435 39.09 -47.62 3.30
N PRO A 436 39.74 -47.31 4.44
CA PRO A 436 39.60 -48.10 5.65
C PRO A 436 38.29 -47.77 6.37
N SER A 437 37.61 -48.81 6.82
CA SER A 437 36.49 -48.76 7.74
C SER A 437 36.89 -48.17 9.10
N GLY A 438 36.16 -47.15 9.54
CA GLY A 438 36.29 -46.53 10.86
C GLY A 438 34.92 -46.28 11.48
N SER A 439 34.61 -47.08 12.50
CA SER A 439 33.47 -47.00 13.40
C SER A 439 33.53 -45.78 14.34
N GLY A 440 32.37 -45.19 14.69
CA GLY A 440 32.22 -44.53 16.00
C GLY A 440 31.28 -43.33 16.06
N SER A 441 30.34 -43.42 17.02
CA SER A 441 29.67 -42.38 17.81
C SER A 441 28.59 -41.48 17.19
N ASP A 442 27.35 -41.77 17.60
CA ASP A 442 26.47 -40.92 18.42
C ASP A 442 26.09 -39.49 17.97
N GLY A 443 24.80 -39.35 17.66
CA GLY A 443 23.89 -38.41 18.35
C GLY A 443 23.97 -36.93 18.01
N MET A 444 22.95 -36.43 17.30
CA MET A 444 21.95 -35.48 17.84
C MET A 444 21.05 -34.99 16.70
N SER A 445 19.87 -35.60 16.61
CA SER A 445 18.70 -35.05 15.94
C SER A 445 17.99 -34.04 16.86
N GLY A 446 17.62 -32.89 16.27
CA GLY A 446 16.57 -31.92 16.64
C GLY A 446 16.06 -31.80 18.08
N ASP A 447 16.05 -30.56 18.60
CA ASP A 447 15.11 -30.18 19.66
C ASP A 447 14.35 -28.92 19.23
N ALA A 448 13.07 -29.13 18.94
CA ALA A 448 12.06 -28.11 18.78
C ALA A 448 11.72 -27.51 20.15
N SER A 449 11.37 -26.22 20.14
CA SER A 449 10.73 -25.45 21.22
C SER A 449 10.23 -26.27 22.43
N LYS A 450 11.02 -26.30 23.51
CA LYS A 450 10.51 -26.75 24.81
C LYS A 450 9.59 -25.68 25.40
N PRO A 451 8.38 -26.03 25.86
CA PRO A 451 7.52 -25.10 26.59
C PRO A 451 8.18 -24.72 27.92
N LEU A 452 7.98 -23.46 28.34
CA LEU A 452 8.48 -22.94 29.61
C LEU A 452 8.02 -23.83 30.78
N THR A 453 8.94 -24.14 31.67
CA THR A 453 8.65 -24.85 32.91
C THR A 453 7.74 -24.01 33.82
N ALA A 454 7.04 -24.66 34.75
CA ALA A 454 6.20 -23.97 35.72
C ALA A 454 6.98 -23.00 36.65
N ALA A 455 8.30 -23.11 36.71
CA ALA A 455 9.16 -22.15 37.41
C ALA A 455 9.35 -20.89 36.55
N GLU A 456 9.70 -21.06 35.27
CA GLU A 456 9.89 -19.95 34.32
C GLU A 456 8.57 -19.20 34.04
N GLN A 457 7.43 -19.91 34.01
CA GLN A 457 6.11 -19.27 33.89
C GLN A 457 5.77 -18.41 35.11
N ARG A 458 6.19 -18.81 36.31
CA ARG A 458 5.99 -18.02 37.54
C ARG A 458 6.85 -16.78 37.56
N GLU A 459 8.11 -16.91 37.14
CA GLU A 459 9.05 -15.79 37.06
C GLU A 459 8.60 -14.76 36.01
N LEU A 460 8.09 -15.21 34.86
CA LEU A 460 7.52 -14.35 33.83
C LEU A 460 6.27 -13.59 34.31
N LEU A 461 5.37 -14.26 35.05
CA LEU A 461 4.19 -13.62 35.65
C LEU A 461 4.55 -12.56 36.70
N GLU A 462 5.63 -12.79 37.45
CA GLU A 462 6.12 -11.86 38.45
C GLU A 462 6.77 -10.63 37.81
N LEU A 463 7.49 -10.82 36.70
CA LEU A 463 8.04 -9.74 35.88
C LEU A 463 6.91 -8.87 35.28
N MET A 464 5.85 -9.49 34.75
CA MET A 464 4.70 -8.75 34.21
C MET A 464 3.95 -7.93 35.26
N ARG A 465 3.85 -8.41 36.51
CA ARG A 465 3.25 -7.65 37.62
C ARG A 465 4.09 -6.45 38.04
N ARG A 466 5.42 -6.54 37.93
CA ARG A 466 6.33 -5.40 38.20
C ARG A 466 6.27 -4.32 37.13
N LEU A 467 5.91 -4.69 35.91
CA LEU A 467 5.84 -3.79 34.76
C LEU A 467 4.46 -3.15 34.54
N ALA A 468 3.44 -3.57 35.30
CA ALA A 468 2.12 -2.95 35.25
C ALA A 468 2.15 -1.56 35.92
N PRO A 469 1.67 -0.49 35.26
CA PRO A 469 1.62 0.85 35.84
C PRO A 469 0.74 0.85 37.10
N GLN A 470 1.26 1.38 38.21
CA GLN A 470 0.46 1.66 39.39
C GLN A 470 -0.50 2.81 39.08
N THR A 471 -1.80 2.50 39.00
CA THR A 471 -2.84 3.53 38.86
C THR A 471 -3.08 4.15 40.23
N ASP A 472 -2.56 5.37 40.40
CA ASP A 472 -2.87 6.20 41.56
C ASP A 472 -4.36 6.55 41.57
N LYS A 473 -5.05 6.08 42.61
CA LYS A 473 -6.37 6.57 43.02
C LYS A 473 -6.21 7.96 43.61
N ALA A 474 -6.42 9.01 42.82
CA ALA A 474 -6.68 10.34 43.34
C ALA A 474 -8.17 10.47 43.72
N ALA A 475 -8.38 10.83 44.98
CA ALA A 475 -9.64 10.88 45.68
C ALA A 475 -10.53 12.06 45.26
N THR A 476 -11.82 11.81 45.37
CA THR A 476 -12.91 12.78 45.41
C THR A 476 -12.82 13.69 46.64
N SER A 477 -13.07 14.99 46.45
CA SER A 477 -13.75 15.80 47.48
C SER A 477 -14.45 17.03 46.87
N PRO A 478 -15.58 17.47 47.45
CA PRO A 478 -16.55 18.35 46.80
C PRO A 478 -16.33 19.83 47.16
N ARG A 479 -16.68 20.71 46.22
CA ARG A 479 -17.37 21.99 46.46
C ARG A 479 -18.02 22.49 45.18
#